data_AF-A0AA38TLN0-F1
#
_entry.id   AF-A0AA38TLN0-F1
#
_cell.length_a   1.000
_cell.length_b   1.000
_cell.length_c   1.000
_cell.angle_alpha   90.00
_cell.angle_beta   90.00
_cell.angle_gamma   90.00
#
_symmetry.space_group_name_H-M   'P 1'
#
loop_
_entity.id
_entity.type
_entity.pdbx_description
1 polymer ?
#
loop_
_entity_poly.entity_id
_entity_poly.type
_entity_poly.pdbx_seq_one_letter_code
_entity_poly.pdbx_strand_id
1 'polypeptide(L)'
;MMMRLLVGQDAQRFAHLVPSLRRYPWMMNRSNNRVVPLWMYVEESSGVRNMVEILQHPAVEGFLTHCGWNSVLEAMVAGVPLITWPLYSDQFYNEKLVELLGIGVGVGADVWNSNVEIISPIIRKNNIKEGILRILTDESAVAESIRSRSKEVSLMAKRAVEEGGSSFNSLTTLIEELKAIKVAPKSTPS
;
A
#
# COMPACT_ATOMS: atom_id res chain seq x y z
N MET A 1 -11.56 -29.49 7.10
CA MET A 1 -10.80 -30.29 6.12
C MET A 1 -9.68 -29.40 5.59
N MET A 2 -8.44 -29.82 5.85
CA MET A 2 -7.23 -29.00 5.88
C MET A 2 -6.69 -28.77 4.47
N MET A 3 -6.91 -27.58 3.88
CA MET A 3 -6.55 -27.33 2.48
C MET A 3 -5.12 -26.79 2.38
N ARG A 4 -4.22 -27.68 2.00
CA ARG A 4 -2.78 -27.51 1.81
C ARG A 4 -2.54 -27.08 0.36
N LEU A 5 -2.45 -25.78 0.03
CA LEU A 5 -2.26 -25.37 -1.38
C LEU A 5 -1.49 -24.06 -1.55
N LEU A 6 -0.70 -23.92 -2.63
CA LEU A 6 0.74 -24.18 -2.85
C LEU A 6 1.60 -22.89 -2.89
N VAL A 7 2.92 -23.00 -3.03
CA VAL A 7 3.81 -21.91 -3.49
C VAL A 7 4.29 -22.30 -4.88
N GLY A 8 4.39 -21.33 -5.80
CA GLY A 8 5.51 -21.32 -6.73
C GLY A 8 5.22 -21.45 -8.22
N GLN A 9 4.01 -21.82 -8.66
CA GLN A 9 3.64 -21.80 -10.09
C GLN A 9 2.20 -21.34 -10.36
N ASP A 10 1.32 -21.34 -9.35
CA ASP A 10 -0.11 -21.12 -9.61
C ASP A 10 -0.55 -19.65 -9.59
N ALA A 11 0.26 -18.71 -9.08
CA ALA A 11 -0.08 -17.28 -9.13
C ALA A 11 -0.26 -16.76 -10.57
N GLN A 12 0.53 -17.29 -11.52
CA GLN A 12 0.36 -17.02 -12.95
C GLN A 12 -0.84 -17.77 -13.54
N ARG A 13 -1.22 -18.94 -13.00
CA ARG A 13 -2.37 -19.73 -13.45
C ARG A 13 -3.72 -19.07 -13.16
N PHE A 14 -3.82 -18.28 -12.10
CA PHE A 14 -5.06 -17.57 -11.78
C PHE A 14 -5.18 -16.21 -12.47
N ALA A 15 -4.09 -15.65 -12.99
CA ALA A 15 -4.08 -14.36 -13.69
C ALA A 15 -4.87 -14.37 -15.01
N HIS A 16 -5.08 -15.55 -15.62
CA HIS A 16 -5.92 -15.73 -16.81
C HIS A 16 -7.33 -16.22 -16.50
N LEU A 17 -7.58 -16.77 -15.30
CA LEU A 17 -8.90 -17.28 -14.92
C LEU A 17 -9.89 -16.18 -14.54
N VAL A 18 -9.41 -14.98 -14.18
CA VAL A 18 -10.29 -13.86 -13.83
C VAL A 18 -9.64 -12.54 -14.29
N PRO A 19 -10.15 -11.90 -15.36
CA PRO A 19 -9.62 -10.63 -15.86
C PRO A 19 -9.60 -9.49 -14.82
N SER A 20 -10.45 -9.57 -13.79
CA SER A 20 -10.51 -8.59 -12.69
C SER A 20 -9.49 -8.82 -11.57
N LEU A 21 -8.74 -9.93 -11.56
CA LEU A 21 -7.76 -10.23 -10.50
C LEU A 21 -6.47 -9.40 -10.57
N ARG A 22 -6.24 -8.66 -11.66
CA ARG A 22 -5.13 -7.67 -11.73
C ARG A 22 -5.37 -6.44 -10.84
N ARG A 23 -6.59 -6.26 -10.29
CA ARG A 23 -7.00 -5.07 -9.54
C ARG A 23 -6.81 -5.19 -8.02
N TYR A 24 -6.55 -6.37 -7.49
CA TYR A 24 -6.55 -6.58 -6.04
C TYR A 24 -5.13 -6.69 -5.47
N PRO A 25 -4.84 -6.03 -4.35
CA PRO A 25 -3.55 -6.10 -3.69
C PRO A 25 -3.19 -7.51 -3.21
N TRP A 26 -1.89 -7.77 -2.99
CA TRP A 26 -1.38 -9.06 -2.56
C TRP A 26 -0.68 -8.94 -1.20
N MET A 27 -0.90 -9.91 -0.32
CA MET A 27 -0.34 -9.92 1.03
C MET A 27 0.63 -11.08 1.25
N MET A 28 1.57 -10.91 2.17
CA MET A 28 2.64 -11.87 2.45
C MET A 28 2.58 -12.38 3.88
N ASN A 29 2.65 -13.71 4.04
CA ASN A 29 2.60 -14.39 5.34
C ASN A 29 3.97 -14.99 5.72
N ARG A 30 4.47 -14.68 6.93
CA ARG A 30 5.78 -15.11 7.47
C ARG A 30 5.95 -16.62 7.61
N SER A 31 4.89 -17.33 8.01
CA SER A 31 4.99 -18.76 8.37
C SER A 31 5.33 -19.67 7.20
N ASN A 32 5.16 -19.19 5.96
CA ASN A 32 5.22 -20.03 4.77
C ASN A 32 5.68 -19.32 3.47
N ASN A 33 6.14 -18.06 3.54
CA ASN A 33 6.57 -17.27 2.37
C ASN A 33 5.53 -17.24 1.22
N ARG A 34 4.23 -17.16 1.57
CA ARG A 34 3.16 -17.15 0.57
C ARG A 34 2.71 -15.74 0.24
N VAL A 35 2.53 -15.50 -1.05
CA VAL A 35 1.80 -14.36 -1.60
C VAL A 35 0.36 -14.81 -1.83
N VAL A 36 -0.59 -14.17 -1.16
CA VAL A 36 -2.01 -14.49 -1.23
C VAL A 36 -2.78 -13.25 -1.67
N PRO A 37 -3.72 -13.39 -2.62
CA PRO A 37 -4.51 -12.26 -3.06
C PRO A 37 -5.50 -11.86 -1.95
N LEU A 38 -5.73 -10.56 -1.79
CA LEU A 38 -6.51 -10.00 -0.67
C LEU A 38 -7.90 -10.65 -0.52
N TRP A 39 -8.57 -10.97 -1.61
CA TRP A 39 -9.94 -11.53 -1.61
C TRP A 39 -10.07 -12.86 -0.85
N MET A 40 -8.98 -13.65 -0.74
CA MET A 40 -8.99 -14.86 0.10
C MET A 40 -9.25 -14.57 1.59
N TYR A 41 -8.89 -13.38 2.09
CA TYR A 41 -9.17 -12.98 3.47
C TYR A 41 -10.56 -12.35 3.64
N VAL A 42 -11.17 -11.89 2.54
CA VAL A 42 -12.48 -11.24 2.54
C VAL A 42 -13.60 -12.28 2.52
N GLU A 43 -13.43 -13.43 1.86
CA GLU A 43 -14.47 -14.47 1.79
C GLU A 43 -14.58 -15.33 3.06
N GLU A 44 -13.51 -15.44 3.86
CA GLU A 44 -13.49 -16.32 5.04
C GLU A 44 -14.04 -15.65 6.32
N SER A 45 -14.42 -14.37 6.25
CA SER A 45 -14.99 -13.65 7.39
C SER A 45 -16.28 -12.93 7.00
N SER A 46 -17.35 -13.24 7.73
CA SER A 46 -18.72 -12.75 7.56
C SER A 46 -18.91 -11.25 7.87
N GLY A 47 -17.93 -10.40 7.57
CA GLY A 47 -17.97 -8.96 7.79
C GLY A 47 -17.01 -8.23 6.85
N VAL A 48 -17.42 -7.04 6.38
CA VAL A 48 -16.57 -6.17 5.56
C VAL A 48 -15.38 -5.71 6.40
N ARG A 49 -14.18 -6.26 6.16
CA ARG A 49 -12.94 -5.76 6.74
C ARG A 49 -12.34 -4.70 5.82
N ASN A 50 -11.95 -3.56 6.38
CA ASN A 50 -11.18 -2.57 5.63
C ASN A 50 -9.73 -3.04 5.46
N MET A 51 -9.02 -2.53 4.45
CA MET A 51 -7.64 -2.95 4.15
C MET A 51 -6.70 -2.74 5.35
N VAL A 52 -6.87 -1.65 6.09
CA VAL A 52 -6.00 -1.31 7.22
C VAL A 52 -6.09 -2.38 8.31
N GLU A 53 -7.28 -2.86 8.65
CA GLU A 53 -7.48 -3.96 9.61
C GLU A 53 -6.79 -5.25 9.16
N ILE A 54 -6.84 -5.55 7.86
CA ILE A 54 -6.18 -6.72 7.30
C ILE A 54 -4.65 -6.55 7.39
N LEU A 55 -4.13 -5.39 7.02
CA LEU A 55 -2.69 -5.09 7.08
C LEU A 55 -2.14 -5.05 8.51
N GLN A 56 -2.96 -4.69 9.50
CA GLN A 56 -2.57 -4.71 10.91
C GLN A 56 -2.56 -6.12 11.52
N HIS A 57 -2.99 -7.14 10.78
CA HIS A 57 -2.95 -8.50 11.29
C HIS A 57 -1.49 -8.95 11.54
N PRO A 58 -1.16 -9.54 12.70
CA PRO A 58 0.23 -9.88 13.07
C PRO A 58 0.96 -10.81 12.09
N ALA A 59 0.23 -11.56 11.27
CA ALA A 59 0.79 -12.44 10.25
C ALA A 59 1.19 -11.71 8.94
N VAL A 60 0.79 -10.45 8.77
CA VAL A 60 1.12 -9.63 7.60
C VAL A 60 2.39 -8.86 7.87
N GLU A 61 3.41 -9.07 7.04
CA GLU A 61 4.72 -8.44 7.24
C GLU A 61 5.19 -7.62 6.03
N GLY A 62 4.44 -7.66 4.94
CA GLY A 62 4.75 -6.91 3.72
C GLY A 62 3.54 -6.83 2.81
N PHE A 63 3.51 -5.77 2.01
CA PHE A 63 2.39 -5.46 1.13
C PHE A 63 2.85 -5.18 -0.29
N LEU A 64 2.44 -6.03 -1.24
CA LEU A 64 2.74 -5.82 -2.66
C LEU A 64 1.62 -5.00 -3.29
N THR A 65 1.97 -3.83 -3.81
CA THR A 65 1.02 -2.88 -4.36
C THR A 65 1.52 -2.24 -5.65
N HIS A 66 0.57 -1.77 -6.45
CA HIS A 66 0.80 -0.97 -7.64
C HIS A 66 1.06 0.51 -7.35
N CYS A 67 1.20 0.90 -6.08
CA CYS A 67 1.51 2.27 -5.65
C CYS A 67 0.41 3.30 -5.91
N GLY A 68 -0.86 2.88 -6.00
CA GLY A 68 -1.97 3.82 -5.90
C GLY A 68 -1.95 4.52 -4.54
N TRP A 69 -2.18 5.83 -4.51
CA TRP A 69 -1.99 6.66 -3.30
C TRP A 69 -2.76 6.15 -2.08
N ASN A 70 -4.00 5.69 -2.26
CA ASN A 70 -4.80 5.09 -1.18
C ASN A 70 -4.13 3.86 -0.58
N SER A 71 -3.62 2.94 -1.39
CA SER A 71 -2.95 1.73 -0.91
C SER A 71 -1.62 2.04 -0.22
N VAL A 72 -0.91 3.09 -0.66
CA VAL A 72 0.29 3.58 0.03
C VAL A 72 -0.09 4.13 1.40
N LEU A 73 -1.14 4.95 1.50
CA LEU A 73 -1.63 5.48 2.77
C LEU A 73 -2.10 4.37 3.72
N GLU A 74 -2.84 3.37 3.23
CA GLU A 74 -3.29 2.22 4.03
C GLU A 74 -2.09 1.48 4.66
N ALA A 75 -1.03 1.26 3.89
CA ALA A 75 0.20 0.63 4.36
C ALA A 75 0.98 1.51 5.35
N MET A 76 1.08 2.81 5.07
CA MET A 76 1.70 3.78 5.98
C MET A 76 0.98 3.81 7.33
N VAL A 77 -0.36 3.86 7.33
CA VAL A 77 -1.16 3.84 8.57
C VAL A 77 -1.03 2.51 9.30
N ALA A 78 -0.99 1.38 8.58
CA ALA A 78 -0.79 0.06 9.17
C ALA A 78 0.66 -0.17 9.68
N GLY A 79 1.64 0.56 9.14
CA GLY A 79 3.06 0.39 9.45
C GLY A 79 3.69 -0.83 8.77
N VAL A 80 3.18 -1.20 7.59
CA VAL A 80 3.61 -2.38 6.83
C VAL A 80 4.53 -1.97 5.69
N PRO A 81 5.72 -2.60 5.54
CA PRO A 81 6.61 -2.40 4.41
C PRO A 81 5.95 -2.66 3.06
N LEU A 82 6.37 -1.89 2.06
CA LEU A 82 5.85 -1.95 0.69
C LEU A 82 6.80 -2.67 -0.25
N ILE A 83 6.25 -3.51 -1.12
CA ILE A 83 6.89 -3.93 -2.37
C ILE A 83 6.12 -3.24 -3.50
N THR A 84 6.82 -2.43 -4.28
CA THR A 84 6.21 -1.55 -5.26
C THR A 84 6.27 -2.14 -6.66
N TRP A 85 5.13 -2.13 -7.35
CA TRP A 85 4.97 -2.55 -8.74
C TRP A 85 4.10 -1.54 -9.49
N PRO A 86 4.59 -0.32 -9.73
CA PRO A 86 3.83 0.71 -10.44
C PRO A 86 3.50 0.28 -11.89
N LEU A 87 2.37 0.76 -12.39
CA LEU A 87 1.83 0.40 -13.71
C LEU A 87 1.49 1.65 -14.55
N TYR A 88 0.80 2.65 -13.99
CA TYR A 88 0.32 3.83 -14.73
C TYR A 88 0.08 5.03 -13.81
N SER A 89 -0.37 6.17 -14.36
CA SER A 89 -0.71 7.39 -13.59
C SER A 89 0.47 7.88 -12.71
N ASP A 90 0.19 8.33 -11.49
CA ASP A 90 1.12 8.85 -10.50
C ASP A 90 1.92 7.78 -9.74
N GLN A 91 1.69 6.50 -10.04
CA GLN A 91 2.22 5.36 -9.26
C GLN A 91 3.75 5.31 -9.20
N PHE A 92 4.44 5.75 -10.25
CA PHE A 92 5.91 5.80 -10.27
C PHE A 92 6.46 6.90 -9.36
N TYR A 93 5.75 8.02 -9.22
CA TYR A 93 6.11 9.05 -8.24
C TYR A 93 5.86 8.56 -6.81
N ASN A 94 4.76 7.84 -6.59
CA ASN A 94 4.46 7.23 -5.29
C ASN A 94 5.50 6.16 -4.93
N GLU A 95 5.96 5.34 -5.88
CA GLU A 95 7.09 4.43 -5.66
C GLU A 95 8.35 5.18 -5.21
N LYS A 96 8.70 6.28 -5.89
CA LYS A 96 9.88 7.08 -5.50
C LYS A 96 9.73 7.67 -4.10
N LEU A 97 8.54 8.12 -3.72
CA LEU A 97 8.28 8.58 -2.35
C LEU A 97 8.45 7.44 -1.33
N VAL A 98 7.95 6.24 -1.64
CA VAL A 98 8.11 5.05 -0.79
C VAL A 98 9.59 4.69 -0.59
N GLU A 99 10.40 4.76 -1.65
CA GLU A 99 11.84 4.55 -1.58
C GLU A 99 12.54 5.63 -0.75
N LEU A 100 12.21 6.90 -0.96
CA LEU A 100 12.78 8.04 -0.22
C LEU A 100 12.43 8.01 1.27
N LEU A 101 11.21 7.58 1.60
CA LEU A 101 10.79 7.40 2.98
C LEU A 101 11.45 6.18 3.64
N GLY A 102 12.07 5.30 2.86
CA GLY A 102 12.73 4.08 3.33
C GLY A 102 11.74 3.02 3.82
N ILE A 103 10.51 3.00 3.28
CA ILE A 103 9.43 2.10 3.74
C ILE A 103 9.10 0.99 2.74
N GLY A 104 9.86 0.87 1.65
CA GLY A 104 9.63 -0.18 0.67
C GLY A 104 10.69 -0.30 -0.41
N VAL A 105 10.49 -1.28 -1.30
CA VAL A 105 11.41 -1.61 -2.41
C VAL A 105 10.65 -1.91 -3.70
N GLY A 106 11.17 -1.45 -4.83
CA GLY A 106 10.63 -1.77 -6.15
C GLY A 106 10.98 -3.15 -6.66
N VAL A 107 10.05 -3.76 -7.40
CA VAL A 107 10.30 -4.98 -8.20
C VAL A 107 11.03 -4.69 -9.51
N GLY A 108 11.29 -3.41 -9.82
CA GLY A 108 11.95 -2.97 -11.03
C GLY A 108 11.00 -2.86 -12.23
N ALA A 109 9.77 -2.39 -11.99
CA ALA A 109 8.89 -1.95 -13.08
C ALA A 109 9.32 -0.56 -13.55
N ASP A 110 9.70 -0.43 -14.82
CA ASP A 110 10.27 0.79 -15.39
C ASP A 110 9.48 1.32 -16.61
N VAL A 111 8.45 0.59 -17.04
CA VAL A 111 7.60 0.97 -18.18
C VAL A 111 6.28 1.53 -17.69
N TRP A 112 6.07 2.83 -17.94
CA TRP A 112 4.81 3.52 -17.68
C TRP A 112 3.78 3.20 -18.77
N ASN A 113 2.59 2.73 -18.36
CA ASN A 113 1.47 2.47 -19.27
C ASN A 113 0.59 3.72 -19.40
N SER A 114 0.26 4.11 -20.64
CA SER A 114 -0.54 5.32 -20.91
C SER A 114 -1.99 5.24 -20.47
N ASN A 115 -2.54 4.03 -20.42
CA ASN A 115 -3.91 3.74 -20.05
C ASN A 115 -3.96 2.54 -19.09
N VAL A 116 -5.17 2.09 -18.73
CA VAL A 116 -5.41 0.88 -17.91
C VAL A 116 -4.94 -0.40 -18.61
N GLU A 117 -4.73 -0.35 -19.93
CA GLU A 117 -4.14 -1.47 -20.66
C GLU A 117 -2.66 -1.62 -20.32
N ILE A 118 -2.33 -2.72 -19.67
CA ILE A 118 -0.96 -3.04 -19.23
C ILE A 118 -0.24 -3.72 -20.39
N ILE A 119 0.53 -2.92 -21.13
CA ILE A 119 1.43 -3.37 -22.20
C ILE A 119 2.87 -3.56 -21.70
N SER A 120 3.16 -3.16 -20.46
CA SER A 120 4.47 -3.29 -19.86
C SER A 120 4.92 -4.76 -19.74
N PRO A 121 6.23 -5.03 -19.78
CA PRO A 121 6.78 -6.37 -19.61
C PRO A 121 6.32 -7.02 -18.31
N ILE A 122 6.11 -8.34 -18.36
CA ILE A 122 5.80 -9.12 -17.17
C ILE A 122 7.02 -9.12 -16.24
N ILE A 123 6.82 -8.67 -15.00
CA ILE A 123 7.83 -8.76 -13.94
C ILE A 123 8.13 -10.24 -13.64
N ARG A 124 9.41 -10.60 -13.67
CA ARG A 124 9.82 -11.99 -13.42
C ARG A 124 9.61 -12.34 -11.95
N LYS A 125 9.30 -13.61 -11.70
CA LYS A 125 9.14 -14.15 -10.33
C LYS A 125 10.36 -13.86 -9.44
N ASN A 126 11.57 -13.89 -9.99
CA ASN A 126 12.79 -13.62 -9.23
C ASN A 126 12.84 -12.18 -8.71
N ASN A 127 12.40 -11.20 -9.50
CA ASN A 127 12.32 -9.80 -9.03
C ASN A 127 11.41 -9.66 -7.81
N ILE A 128 10.25 -10.31 -7.83
CA ILE A 128 9.33 -10.32 -6.70
C ILE A 128 9.98 -11.00 -5.50
N LYS A 129 10.63 -12.15 -5.70
CA LYS A 129 11.34 -12.87 -4.64
C LYS A 129 12.43 -12.02 -3.99
N GLU A 130 13.23 -11.30 -4.78
CA GLU A 130 14.26 -10.40 -4.25
C GLU A 130 13.65 -9.24 -3.45
N GLY A 131 12.53 -8.67 -3.92
CA GLY A 131 11.78 -7.67 -3.17
C GLY A 131 11.32 -8.19 -1.79
N ILE A 132 10.78 -9.41 -1.75
CA ILE A 132 10.38 -10.09 -0.50
C ILE A 132 11.57 -10.25 0.44
N LEU A 133 12.68 -10.76 -0.06
CA LEU A 133 13.87 -10.98 0.76
C LEU A 133 14.41 -9.67 1.33
N ARG A 134 14.37 -8.58 0.57
CA ARG A 134 14.83 -7.25 1.05
C ARG A 134 14.00 -6.67 2.18
N ILE A 135 12.74 -7.07 2.35
CA ILE A 135 11.87 -6.55 3.42
C ILE A 135 11.64 -7.54 4.57
N LEU A 136 11.75 -8.85 4.32
CA LEU A 136 11.42 -9.90 5.30
C LEU A 136 12.62 -10.70 5.82
N THR A 137 13.85 -10.50 5.32
CA THR A 137 15.00 -11.24 5.85
C THR A 137 15.38 -10.74 7.24
N ASP A 138 15.28 -11.58 8.26
CA ASP A 138 15.52 -11.17 9.65
C ASP A 138 16.97 -10.79 9.93
N GLU A 139 17.93 -11.45 9.29
CA GLU A 139 19.37 -11.16 9.43
C GLU A 139 19.83 -9.93 8.62
N SER A 140 18.92 -9.33 7.85
CA SER A 140 19.24 -8.19 7.00
C SER A 140 18.98 -6.87 7.72
N ALA A 141 20.06 -6.12 7.99
CA ALA A 141 19.96 -4.76 8.51
C ALA A 141 19.10 -3.83 7.63
N VAL A 142 19.10 -4.06 6.31
CA VAL A 142 18.24 -3.31 5.36
C VAL A 142 16.77 -3.61 5.62
N ALA A 143 16.41 -4.89 5.75
CA ALA A 143 15.04 -5.30 6.00
C ALA A 143 14.53 -4.80 7.36
N GLU A 144 15.37 -4.87 8.40
CA GLU A 144 15.06 -4.31 9.72
C GLU A 144 14.86 -2.79 9.65
N SER A 145 15.74 -2.07 8.95
CA SER A 145 15.62 -0.62 8.76
C SER A 145 14.28 -0.25 8.10
N ILE A 146 13.88 -0.97 7.05
CA ILE A 146 12.61 -0.72 6.34
C ILE A 146 11.41 -0.97 7.27
N ARG A 147 11.42 -2.08 8.03
CA ARG A 147 10.34 -2.40 8.98
C ARG A 147 10.24 -1.37 10.10
N SER A 148 11.38 -0.96 10.66
CA SER A 148 11.45 0.06 11.71
C SER A 148 10.90 1.38 11.20
N ARG A 149 11.35 1.80 10.01
CA ARG A 149 10.91 3.05 9.38
C ARG A 149 9.42 3.05 9.04
N SER A 150 8.89 1.91 8.58
CA SER A 150 7.44 1.75 8.32
C SER A 150 6.60 1.96 9.58
N LYS A 151 7.06 1.42 10.73
CA LYS A 151 6.39 1.63 12.02
C LYS A 151 6.47 3.08 12.49
N GLU A 152 7.61 3.74 12.31
CA GLU A 152 7.78 5.15 12.65
C GLU A 152 6.83 6.04 11.85
N VAL A 153 6.76 5.83 10.54
CA VAL A 153 5.84 6.54 9.64
C VAL A 153 4.39 6.31 10.04
N SER A 154 4.02 5.10 10.47
CA SER A 154 2.67 4.81 11.01
C SER A 154 2.34 5.65 12.23
N LEU A 155 3.27 5.78 13.18
CA LEU A 155 3.09 6.62 14.36
C LEU A 155 2.94 8.09 13.97
N MET A 156 3.74 8.58 13.02
CA MET A 156 3.63 9.95 12.51
C MET A 156 2.28 10.19 11.84
N ALA A 157 1.82 9.26 10.99
CA ALA A 157 0.54 9.36 10.29
C ALA A 157 -0.65 9.40 11.26
N LYS A 158 -0.63 8.56 12.30
CA LYS A 158 -1.68 8.56 13.35
C LYS A 158 -1.69 9.87 14.14
N ARG A 159 -0.51 10.33 14.59
CA ARG A 159 -0.37 11.61 15.33
C ARG A 159 -0.79 12.83 14.51
N ALA A 160 -0.62 12.80 13.18
CA ALA A 160 -1.00 13.92 12.33
C ALA A 160 -2.52 14.19 12.35
N VAL A 161 -3.33 13.15 12.55
CA VAL A 161 -4.81 13.24 12.51
C VAL A 161 -5.46 13.29 13.89
N GLU A 162 -4.72 12.99 14.96
CA GLU A 162 -5.16 13.17 16.35
C GLU A 162 -5.39 14.66 16.68
N GLU A 163 -6.16 14.94 17.74
CA GLU A 163 -6.40 16.31 18.20
C GLU A 163 -5.08 17.03 18.51
N GLY A 164 -4.91 18.23 17.97
CA GLY A 164 -3.64 18.99 18.03
C GLY A 164 -2.57 18.56 17.02
N GLY A 165 -2.81 17.50 16.25
CA GLY A 165 -1.97 17.03 15.15
C GLY A 165 -1.94 17.98 13.95
N SER A 166 -0.94 17.83 13.07
CA SER A 166 -0.73 18.74 11.94
C SER A 166 -1.92 18.77 10.97
N SER A 167 -2.42 17.61 10.53
CA SER A 167 -3.57 17.52 9.62
C SER A 167 -4.87 17.96 10.30
N PHE A 168 -5.04 17.66 11.59
CA PHE A 168 -6.18 18.14 12.39
C PHE A 168 -6.20 19.68 12.45
N ASN A 169 -5.05 20.30 12.74
CA ASN A 169 -4.92 21.75 12.79
C ASN A 169 -5.15 22.38 11.41
N SER A 170 -4.56 21.83 10.35
CA SER A 170 -4.77 22.33 8.98
C SER A 170 -6.25 22.28 8.56
N LEU A 171 -6.97 21.20 8.90
CA LEU A 171 -8.40 21.11 8.62
C LEU A 171 -9.21 22.12 9.43
N THR A 172 -8.85 22.32 10.70
CA THR A 172 -9.50 23.30 11.57
C THR A 172 -9.33 24.72 11.02
N THR A 173 -8.10 25.10 10.64
CA THR A 173 -7.81 26.39 10.01
C THR A 173 -8.60 26.57 8.71
N LEU A 174 -8.66 25.55 7.85
CA LEU A 174 -9.46 25.60 6.63
C LEU A 174 -10.95 25.86 6.93
N ILE A 175 -11.51 25.21 7.95
CA ILE A 175 -12.90 25.42 8.36
C ILE A 175 -13.14 26.86 8.85
N GLU A 176 -12.19 27.42 9.60
CA GLU A 176 -12.26 28.81 10.08
C GLU A 176 -12.21 29.81 8.93
N GLU A 177 -11.31 29.62 7.97
CA GLU A 177 -11.23 30.45 6.75
C GLU A 177 -12.54 30.41 5.95
N LEU A 178 -13.11 29.22 5.75
CA LEU A 178 -14.38 29.06 5.03
C LEU A 178 -15.56 29.73 5.77
N LYS A 179 -15.55 29.74 7.11
CA LYS A 179 -16.54 30.48 7.90
C LYS A 179 -16.37 31.99 7.73
N ALA A 180 -15.13 32.49 7.75
CA ALA A 180 -14.84 33.91 7.57
C ALA A 180 -15.29 34.44 6.19
N ILE A 181 -15.15 33.63 5.13
CA ILE A 181 -15.61 33.98 3.77
C ILE A 181 -17.13 34.18 3.71
N LYS A 182 -17.91 33.36 4.43
CA LYS A 182 -19.39 33.49 4.44
C LYS A 182 -19.89 34.72 5.23
N VAL A 183 -19.06 35.29 6.09
CA VAL A 183 -19.43 36.42 6.97
C VAL A 183 -19.06 37.77 6.36
N ALA A 184 -18.26 37.82 5.29
CA ALA A 184 -17.96 39.06 4.59
C ALA A 184 -19.23 39.60 3.87
N PRO A 185 -19.76 40.79 4.25
CA PRO A 185 -20.90 41.36 3.55
C PRO A 185 -20.51 41.66 2.09
N LYS A 186 -21.40 41.33 1.15
CA LYS A 186 -21.25 41.74 -0.25
C LYS A 186 -21.16 43.26 -0.27
N SER A 187 -20.00 43.81 -0.62
CA SER A 187 -19.87 45.24 -0.90
C SER A 187 -20.84 45.60 -2.02
N THR A 188 -21.90 46.34 -1.69
CA THR A 188 -22.80 46.93 -2.67
C THR A 188 -21.99 47.91 -3.53
N PRO A 189 -22.02 47.81 -4.88
CA PRO A 189 -21.44 48.84 -5.73
C PRO A 189 -22.24 50.13 -5.58
N SER A 190 -21.53 51.23 -5.34
CA SER A 190 -22.05 52.61 -5.33
C SER A 190 -22.50 53.05 -6.72
#